data_AF-A0AAW0KLH9-F1
#
_entry.id   AF-A0AAW0KLH9-F1
#
_cell.length_a   1.000
_cell.length_b   1.000
_cell.length_c   1.000
_cell.angle_alpha   90.00
_cell.angle_beta   90.00
_cell.angle_gamma   90.00
#
_symmetry.space_group_name_H-M   'P 1'
#
loop_
_entity.id
_entity.type
_entity.pdbx_description
1 polymer ?
#
loop_
_entity_poly.entity_id
_entity_poly.type
_entity_poly.pdbx_seq_one_letter_code
_entity_poly.pdbx_strand_id
1 'polypeptide(L)'
;MEGTLLVGFVTSNPNKLFTKVLNKGDVFSNAVAFAGLSSQNPGLITIANAVFGSNPPINPDVLAKAFQLDKNVVDYLQKQF
;
A
#
# COMPACT_ATOMS: atom_id res chain seq x y z
N MET A 1 -11.06 10.77 -17.36
CA MET A 1 -11.10 9.97 -16.11
C MET A 1 -12.37 9.14 -16.19
N GLU A 2 -12.34 7.83 -16.23
CA GLU A 2 -13.56 6.99 -16.22
C GLU A 2 -13.42 6.04 -15.03
N GLY A 3 -14.38 5.17 -14.73
CA GLY A 3 -14.23 4.13 -13.69
C GLY A 3 -14.51 4.56 -12.24
N THR A 4 -14.51 3.54 -11.37
CA THR A 4 -14.76 3.64 -9.93
C THR A 4 -13.48 3.31 -9.16
N LEU A 5 -13.11 4.14 -8.19
CA LEU A 5 -11.90 3.97 -7.37
C LEU A 5 -12.22 4.03 -5.87
N LEU A 6 -11.88 2.98 -5.13
CA LEU A 6 -11.84 3.04 -3.67
C LEU A 6 -10.53 3.72 -3.26
N VAL A 7 -10.64 4.91 -2.67
CA VAL A 7 -9.49 5.63 -2.11
C VAL A 7 -9.61 5.71 -0.60
N GLY A 8 -8.47 5.76 0.08
CA GLY A 8 -8.45 6.00 1.51
C GLY A 8 -7.09 6.41 2.05
N PHE A 9 -7.10 6.94 3.27
CA PHE A 9 -5.90 7.26 4.03
C PHE A 9 -6.08 6.85 5.48
N VAL A 10 -4.97 6.52 6.15
CA VAL A 10 -4.93 6.13 7.56
C VAL A 10 -4.16 7.20 8.32
N THR A 11 -4.73 7.73 9.40
CA THR A 11 -4.03 8.69 10.29
C THR A 11 -3.11 7.95 11.25
N SER A 12 -2.00 8.54 11.69
CA SER A 12 -1.09 7.85 12.62
C SER A 12 -1.58 7.79 14.08
N ASN A 13 -2.53 8.66 14.45
CA ASN A 13 -3.11 8.69 15.79
C ASN A 13 -4.55 9.25 15.69
N PRO A 14 -5.61 8.43 15.86
CA PRO A 14 -5.62 7.09 16.43
C PRO A 14 -5.69 5.94 15.40
N ASN A 15 -4.86 5.89 14.35
CA ASN A 15 -4.94 4.82 13.33
C ASN A 15 -6.29 4.73 12.62
N LYS A 16 -6.91 5.89 12.33
CA LYS A 16 -8.25 5.94 11.75
C LYS A 16 -8.19 5.88 10.22
N LEU A 17 -8.90 4.91 9.65
CA LEU A 17 -9.13 4.79 8.22
C LEU A 17 -10.27 5.73 7.78
N PHE A 18 -10.01 6.52 6.75
CA PHE A 18 -11.01 7.26 5.99
C PHE A 18 -11.04 6.71 4.58
N THR A 19 -12.22 6.35 4.07
CA THR A 19 -12.39 5.82 2.71
C THR A 19 -13.53 6.50 1.98
N LYS A 20 -13.42 6.53 0.65
CA LYS A 20 -14.51 6.95 -0.23
C LYS A 20 -14.42 6.20 -1.55
N VAL A 21 -15.58 5.79 -2.05
CA VAL A 21 -15.72 5.35 -3.45
C VAL A 21 -15.88 6.60 -4.31
N LEU A 22 -14.92 6.84 -5.21
CA LEU A 22 -14.97 7.89 -6.21
C LEU A 22 -15.54 7.28 -7.50
N ASN A 23 -16.59 7.89 -8.05
CA ASN A 23 -17.19 7.48 -9.32
C ASN A 23 -17.00 8.61 -10.34
N LYS A 24 -16.75 8.26 -11.60
CA LYS A 24 -16.91 9.22 -12.71
C LYS A 24 -18.15 8.91 -13.54
N GLY A 25 -18.93 9.96 -13.83
CA GLY A 25 -20.15 9.90 -14.64
C GLY A 25 -19.93 9.27 -16.02
N ASP A 26 -20.75 8.25 -16.26
CA ASP A 26 -20.99 7.38 -17.40
C ASP A 26 -19.85 6.46 -17.90
N VAL A 27 -20.10 5.17 -17.64
CA VAL A 27 -19.64 3.91 -18.25
C VAL A 27 -18.31 4.00 -19.00
N PHE A 28 -17.24 3.38 -18.46
CA PHE A 28 -16.33 2.39 -19.08
C PHE A 28 -15.18 2.05 -18.09
N SER A 29 -14.50 0.92 -18.31
CA SER A 29 -13.95 -0.01 -17.30
C SER A 29 -12.72 0.40 -16.48
N ASN A 30 -11.95 1.43 -16.87
CA ASN A 30 -10.63 1.72 -16.28
C ASN A 30 -10.60 3.06 -15.52
N ALA A 31 -10.13 3.03 -14.27
CA ALA A 31 -9.97 4.21 -13.41
C ALA A 31 -8.60 4.89 -13.57
N VAL A 32 -8.59 6.23 -13.60
CA VAL A 32 -7.36 7.05 -13.61
C VAL A 32 -7.46 8.14 -12.54
N ALA A 33 -6.40 8.30 -11.74
CA ALA A 33 -6.30 9.32 -10.69
C ALA A 33 -5.08 10.22 -10.91
N PHE A 34 -5.24 11.51 -10.60
CA PHE A 34 -4.16 12.49 -10.61
C PHE A 34 -3.95 13.00 -9.19
N ALA A 35 -2.69 13.08 -8.75
CA ALA A 35 -2.31 13.61 -7.44
C ALA A 35 -1.27 14.72 -7.62
N GLY A 36 -1.47 15.85 -6.94
CA GLY A 36 -0.50 16.94 -6.84
C GLY A 36 0.14 16.94 -5.47
N LEU A 37 1.47 17.05 -5.42
CA LEU A 37 2.24 17.13 -4.18
C LEU A 37 3.03 18.45 -4.15
N SER A 38 3.23 19.02 -2.98
CA SER A 38 3.91 20.32 -2.81
C SER A 38 5.44 20.24 -2.81
N SER A 39 6.01 19.03 -2.86
CA SER A 39 7.45 18.82 -3.00
C SER A 39 7.80 18.41 -4.42
N GLN A 40 8.89 18.96 -4.95
CA GLN A 40 9.49 18.52 -6.21
C GLN A 40 10.04 17.08 -6.15
N ASN A 41 10.30 16.57 -4.94
CA ASN A 41 10.76 15.21 -4.69
C ASN A 41 10.00 14.63 -3.49
N PRO A 42 8.72 14.28 -3.63
CA PRO A 42 7.88 13.86 -2.51
C PRO A 42 8.21 12.45 -1.98
N GLY A 43 8.98 11.66 -2.74
CA GLY A 43 9.22 10.25 -2.45
C GLY A 43 7.94 9.39 -2.61
N LEU A 44 8.12 8.07 -2.61
CA LEU A 44 7.04 7.10 -2.60
C LEU A 44 7.50 5.83 -1.88
N ILE A 45 6.71 5.36 -0.92
CA ILE A 45 6.96 4.09 -0.22
C ILE A 45 5.71 3.22 -0.38
N THR A 46 5.83 2.15 -1.15
CA THR A 46 4.82 1.10 -1.25
C THR A 46 5.01 0.12 -0.10
N ILE A 47 4.18 0.24 0.94
CA ILE A 47 4.41 -0.44 2.24
C ILE A 47 4.71 -1.94 2.09
N ALA A 48 3.93 -2.68 1.31
CA ALA A 48 4.15 -4.12 1.14
C ALA A 48 5.50 -4.44 0.49
N ASN A 49 5.89 -3.70 -0.55
CA ASN A 49 7.19 -3.87 -1.20
C ASN A 49 8.35 -3.43 -0.29
N ALA A 50 8.17 -2.36 0.48
CA ALA A 50 9.18 -1.88 1.42
C ALA A 50 9.41 -2.87 2.57
N VAL A 51 8.36 -3.59 3.01
CA VAL A 51 8.45 -4.56 4.11
C VAL A 51 8.88 -5.95 3.63
N PHE A 52 8.31 -6.44 2.53
CA PHE A 52 8.50 -7.83 2.07
C PHE A 52 9.36 -7.96 0.81
N GLY A 53 9.48 -6.93 -0.03
CA GLY A 53 10.25 -6.93 -1.29
C GLY A 53 11.52 -6.08 -1.25
N SER A 54 12.05 -5.76 -0.06
CA SER A 54 13.26 -4.94 0.06
C SER A 54 14.50 -5.69 -0.45
N ASN A 55 15.51 -4.93 -0.91
CA ASN A 55 16.81 -5.50 -1.29
C ASN A 55 17.96 -4.78 -0.55
N PRO A 56 18.68 -5.44 0.37
CA PRO A 56 18.48 -6.84 0.79
C PRO A 56 17.14 -7.05 1.53
N PRO A 57 16.62 -8.29 1.57
CA PRO A 57 15.39 -8.60 2.30
C PRO A 57 15.58 -8.39 3.81
N ILE A 58 14.55 -7.87 4.49
CA ILE A 58 14.53 -7.80 5.96
C ILE A 58 14.60 -9.23 6.52
N ASN A 59 15.33 -9.41 7.62
CA ASN A 59 15.44 -10.71 8.27
C ASN A 59 14.04 -11.30 8.58
N PRO A 60 13.70 -12.50 8.09
CA PRO A 60 12.38 -13.09 8.29
C PRO A 60 11.99 -13.26 9.76
N ASP A 61 12.95 -13.50 10.66
CA ASP A 61 12.69 -13.68 12.09
C ASP A 61 12.23 -12.36 12.75
N VAL A 62 12.72 -11.22 12.26
CA VAL A 62 12.29 -9.89 12.71
C VAL A 62 10.85 -9.63 12.28
N LEU A 63 10.52 -9.91 11.02
CA LEU A 63 9.17 -9.74 10.49
C LEU A 63 8.19 -10.71 11.16
N ALA A 64 8.58 -11.97 11.34
CA ALA A 64 7.79 -12.98 12.04
C ALA A 64 7.44 -12.50 13.45
N LYS A 65 8.41 -11.95 14.18
CA LYS A 65 8.18 -11.41 15.52
C LYS A 65 7.32 -10.15 15.51
N ALA A 66 7.56 -9.22 14.58
CA ALA A 66 6.86 -7.93 14.51
C ALA A 66 5.39 -8.08 14.12
N PHE A 67 5.11 -8.95 13.15
CA PHE A 67 3.76 -9.20 12.64
C PHE A 67 3.06 -10.39 13.33
N GLN A 68 3.75 -11.07 14.26
CA GLN A 68 3.24 -12.26 14.97
C GLN A 68 2.79 -13.37 14.00
N LEU A 69 3.62 -13.61 12.98
CA LEU A 69 3.40 -14.61 11.95
C LEU A 69 4.40 -15.75 12.07
N ASP A 70 4.03 -16.93 11.55
CA ASP A 70 4.98 -18.00 11.32
C ASP A 70 6.01 -17.58 10.26
N LYS A 71 7.27 -17.99 10.45
CA LYS A 71 8.36 -17.70 9.51
C LYS A 71 8.05 -18.14 8.08
N ASN A 72 7.38 -19.28 7.90
CA ASN A 72 6.98 -19.78 6.58
C ASN A 72 6.02 -18.83 5.85
N VAL A 73 5.16 -18.10 6.58
CA VAL A 73 4.26 -17.10 6.00
C VAL A 73 5.07 -15.88 5.57
N VAL A 74 6.04 -15.45 6.37
CA VAL A 74 6.95 -14.35 6.00
C VAL A 74 7.75 -14.71 4.75
N ASP A 75 8.37 -15.89 4.71
CA ASP A 75 9.13 -16.37 3.57
C ASP A 75 8.26 -16.49 2.31
N TYR A 76 7.00 -16.87 2.46
CA TYR A 76 6.03 -16.85 1.36
C TYR A 76 5.76 -15.42 0.87
N LEU A 77 5.47 -14.49 1.78
CA LEU A 77 5.21 -13.09 1.44
C LEU A 77 6.42 -12.46 0.75
N GLN A 78 7.63 -12.66 1.25
CA GLN A 78 8.86 -12.13 0.63
C GLN A 78 9.16 -12.69 -0.77
N LYS A 79 8.50 -13.78 -1.19
CA LYS A 79 8.59 -14.30 -2.58
C LYS A 79 7.53 -13.70 -3.51
N GLN A 80 6.47 -13.09 -2.97
CA GLN A 80 5.39 -12.48 -3.75
C GLN A 80 5.70 -11.02 -4.14
N PHE A 81 6.61 -10.37 -3.41
CA PHE A 81 7.02 -8.97 -3.60
C PHE A 81 8.49 -8.93 -4.05
#